data_AF-A0A2Z5TUN2-F1
#
_entry.id   AF-A0A2Z5TUN2-F1
#
_cell.length_a   1.000
_cell.length_b   1.000
_cell.length_c   1.000
_cell.angle_alpha   90.00
_cell.angle_beta   90.00
_cell.angle_gamma   90.00
#
_symmetry.space_group_name_H-M   'P 1'
#
loop_
_entity.id
_entity.type
_entity.pdbx_description
1 polymer ?
#
loop_
_entity_poly.entity_id
_entity_poly.type
_entity_poly.pdbx_seq_one_letter_code
_entity_poly.pdbx_strand_id
1 'polypeptide(L)'
;MDVFRKIVRHELCHYHLYFEKKGYRHRDRDFKDLLEAVDGLRYAPSLKQIARPSLLYSCQSCGQVYQRKRRIDLTKYHCGKCRGRLILQQ
;
A
#
# COMPACT_ATOMS: atom_id res chain seq x y z
N MET A 1 -1.80 -14.27 -14.82
CA MET A 1 -2.96 -13.91 -15.66
C MET A 1 -4.29 -14.07 -14.91
N ASP A 2 -4.49 -15.12 -14.11
CA ASP A 2 -5.76 -15.30 -13.36
C ASP A 2 -6.08 -14.19 -12.37
N VAL A 3 -5.10 -13.75 -11.57
CA VAL A 3 -5.33 -12.66 -10.60
C VAL A 3 -5.82 -11.38 -11.28
N PHE A 4 -5.24 -11.04 -12.44
CA PHE A 4 -5.67 -9.89 -13.23
C PHE A 4 -7.12 -10.04 -13.70
N ARG A 5 -7.49 -11.22 -14.22
CA ARG A 5 -8.88 -11.50 -14.62
C ARG A 5 -9.86 -11.34 -13.46
N LYS A 6 -9.51 -11.83 -12.26
CA LYS A 6 -10.35 -11.69 -11.06
C LYS A 6 -10.46 -10.24 -10.56
N ILE A 7 -9.43 -9.41 -10.77
CA ILE A 7 -9.48 -7.95 -10.51
C ILE A 7 -10.43 -7.28 -11.51
N VAL A 8 -10.33 -7.59 -12.80
CA VAL A 8 -11.25 -7.03 -13.80
C VAL A 8 -12.70 -7.38 -13.46
N ARG A 9 -12.97 -8.64 -13.09
CA ARG A 9 -14.31 -9.07 -12.65
C ARG A 9 -14.81 -8.30 -11.42
N HIS A 10 -13.94 -7.97 -10.47
CA HIS A 10 -14.30 -7.12 -9.33
C HIS A 10 -14.81 -5.75 -9.78
N GLU A 11 -14.07 -5.06 -10.64
CA GLU A 11 -14.47 -3.74 -11.12
C GLU A 11 -15.77 -3.82 -11.92
N LEU A 12 -15.94 -4.84 -12.76
CA LEU A 12 -17.17 -5.05 -13.52
C LEU A 12 -18.39 -5.31 -12.62
N CYS A 13 -18.23 -5.95 -11.45
CA CYS A 13 -19.33 -6.12 -10.50
C CYS A 13 -19.85 -4.77 -9.99
N HIS A 14 -18.95 -3.83 -9.67
CA HIS A 14 -19.34 -2.46 -9.26
C HIS A 14 -20.17 -1.78 -10.34
N TYR A 15 -19.66 -1.80 -11.58
CA TYR A 15 -20.33 -1.15 -12.70
C TYR A 15 -21.69 -1.78 -13.00
N HIS A 16 -21.77 -3.10 -13.04
CA HIS A 16 -23.02 -3.81 -13.29
C HIS A 16 -24.10 -3.45 -12.26
N LEU A 17 -23.78 -3.55 -10.97
CA LEU A 17 -24.73 -3.25 -9.90
C LEU A 17 -25.10 -1.77 -9.84
N TYR A 18 -24.18 -0.87 -10.20
CA TYR A 18 -24.47 0.55 -10.33
C TYR A 18 -25.55 0.81 -11.40
N PHE A 19 -25.42 0.22 -12.59
CA PHE A 19 -26.43 0.37 -13.65
C PHE A 19 -27.76 -0.28 -13.29
N GLU A 20 -27.75 -1.38 -12.52
CA GLU A 20 -28.96 -2.02 -12.01
C GLU A 20 -29.59 -1.30 -10.80
N LYS A 21 -28.98 -0.21 -10.31
CA LYS A 21 -29.39 0.52 -9.10
C LYS A 21 -29.45 -0.36 -7.84
N LYS A 22 -28.59 -1.38 -7.76
CA LYS A 22 -28.43 -2.29 -6.61
C LYS A 22 -27.29 -1.85 -5.69
N GLY A 23 -27.10 -2.55 -4.57
CA GLY A 23 -26.00 -2.31 -3.65
C GLY A 23 -24.64 -2.68 -4.26
N TYR A 24 -23.93 -1.72 -4.84
CA TYR A 24 -22.64 -1.93 -5.50
C TYR A 24 -21.43 -1.81 -4.57
N ARG A 25 -21.57 -1.37 -3.32
CA ARG A 25 -20.42 -1.15 -2.42
C ARG A 25 -19.99 -2.47 -1.78
N HIS A 26 -18.71 -2.58 -1.38
CA HIS A 26 -18.15 -3.79 -0.72
C HIS A 26 -18.88 -4.28 0.54
N ARG A 27 -19.66 -3.40 1.18
CA ARG A 27 -20.45 -3.72 2.37
C ARG A 27 -21.80 -4.35 2.02
N ASP A 28 -22.31 -4.08 0.83
CA ASP A 28 -23.65 -4.42 0.39
C ASP A 28 -23.71 -5.92 0.05
N ARG A 29 -24.90 -6.51 0.21
CA ARG A 29 -25.11 -7.95 -0.03
C ARG A 29 -25.04 -8.28 -1.51
N ASP A 30 -25.69 -7.48 -2.36
CA ASP A 30 -25.72 -7.71 -3.82
C ASP A 30 -24.31 -7.80 -4.41
N PHE A 31 -23.39 -6.93 -3.95
CA PHE A 31 -21.99 -6.98 -4.35
C PHE A 31 -21.29 -8.28 -3.94
N LYS A 32 -21.49 -8.75 -2.70
CA LYS A 32 -20.85 -9.99 -2.22
C LYS A 32 -21.36 -11.20 -2.99
N ASP A 33 -22.67 -11.29 -3.18
CA ASP A 33 -23.33 -12.40 -3.85
C ASP A 33 -22.89 -12.47 -5.33
N LEU A 34 -22.86 -11.32 -6.04
CA LEU A 34 -22.40 -11.27 -7.43
C LEU A 34 -20.90 -11.56 -7.56
N LEU A 35 -20.07 -11.01 -6.67
CA LEU A 35 -18.63 -11.22 -6.71
C LEU A 35 -18.25 -12.70 -6.54
N GLU A 36 -18.95 -13.42 -5.67
CA GLU A 36 -18.80 -14.86 -5.49
C GLU A 36 -19.21 -15.63 -6.75
N ALA A 37 -20.37 -15.28 -7.33
CA ALA A 37 -20.88 -15.93 -8.54
C ALA A 37 -19.94 -15.82 -9.76
N VAL A 38 -19.18 -14.72 -9.86
CA VAL A 38 -18.20 -14.52 -10.96
C VAL A 38 -16.78 -14.96 -10.61
N ASP A 39 -16.55 -15.55 -9.44
CA ASP A 39 -15.21 -15.90 -8.93
C ASP A 39 -14.24 -14.68 -8.97
N GLY A 40 -14.75 -13.53 -8.51
CA GLY A 40 -13.98 -12.30 -8.36
C GLY A 40 -13.21 -12.25 -7.04
N LEU A 41 -12.13 -11.46 -7.01
CA LEU A 41 -11.38 -11.25 -5.76
C LEU A 41 -11.97 -10.09 -4.98
N ARG A 42 -12.29 -10.31 -3.70
CA ARG A 42 -12.75 -9.22 -2.83
C ARG A 42 -11.64 -8.22 -2.51
N TYR A 43 -10.43 -8.74 -2.33
CA TYR A 43 -9.23 -7.96 -2.07
C TYR A 43 -8.15 -8.38 -3.06
N ALA A 44 -7.48 -7.40 -3.66
CA ALA A 44 -6.31 -7.70 -4.47
C ALA A 44 -5.24 -8.36 -3.58
N PRO A 45 -4.59 -9.44 -4.03
CA PRO A 45 -3.50 -10.04 -3.28
C PRO A 45 -2.39 -9.00 -3.11
N SER A 46 -1.68 -9.08 -1.99
CA SER A 46 -0.52 -8.23 -1.80
C SER A 46 0.44 -8.46 -2.96
N LEU A 47 0.74 -7.41 -3.72
CA LEU A 47 1.89 -7.42 -4.61
C LEU A 47 3.08 -7.83 -3.73
N LYS A 48 3.79 -8.91 -4.10
CA LYS A 48 5.01 -9.32 -3.40
C LYS A 48 5.84 -8.05 -3.25
N GLN A 49 5.96 -7.57 -2.01
CA GLN A 49 6.75 -6.38 -1.75
C GLN A 49 8.16 -6.77 -2.17
N ILE A 50 8.63 -6.25 -3.30
CA ILE A 50 10.07 -6.13 -3.52
C ILE A 50 10.51 -5.38 -2.29
N ALA A 51 11.17 -6.07 -1.36
CA ALA A 51 11.56 -5.51 -0.08
C ALA A 51 12.38 -4.28 -0.41
N ARG A 52 11.77 -3.09 -0.30
CA ARG A 52 12.49 -1.86 -0.57
C ARG A 52 13.62 -1.84 0.46
N PRO A 53 14.89 -1.76 0.02
CA PRO A 53 15.99 -1.77 0.96
C PRO A 53 15.75 -0.67 2.00
N SER A 54 15.91 -1.05 3.27
CA SER A 54 15.83 -0.13 4.39
C SER A 54 16.89 0.95 4.19
N LEU A 55 16.48 2.21 4.11
CA LEU A 55 17.40 3.34 4.09
C LEU A 55 17.93 3.55 5.50
N LEU A 56 19.26 3.52 5.65
CA LEU A 56 19.94 3.76 6.91
C LEU A 56 20.38 5.22 6.98
N TYR A 57 20.02 5.90 8.06
CA TYR A 57 20.46 7.26 8.33
C TYR A 57 21.29 7.30 9.59
N SER A 58 22.46 7.92 9.56
CA SER A 58 23.29 8.11 10.75
C SER A 58 23.39 9.58 11.13
N CYS A 59 23.38 9.86 12.44
CA CYS A 59 23.68 11.19 12.95
C CYS A 59 25.18 11.43 12.95
N GLN A 60 25.61 12.57 12.40
CA GLN A 60 27.02 12.94 12.35
C GLN A 60 27.61 13.30 13.72
N SER A 61 26.78 13.71 14.69
CA SER A 61 27.26 14.18 16.00
C SER A 61 27.29 13.08 17.07
N CYS A 62 26.27 12.19 17.10
CA CYS A 62 26.15 11.16 18.13
C CYS A 62 26.17 9.72 17.58
N GLY A 63 26.31 9.55 16.26
CA GLY A 63 26.35 8.22 15.62
C GLY A 63 25.01 7.47 15.60
N GLN A 64 23.92 8.02 16.15
CA GLN A 64 22.63 7.34 16.19
C GLN A 64 22.14 6.95 14.79
N VAL A 65 21.78 5.68 14.63
CA VAL A 65 21.28 5.11 13.37
C VAL A 65 19.75 5.04 13.38
N TYR A 66 19.13 5.34 12.23
CA TYR A 66 17.69 5.27 11.98
C TYR A 66 17.40 4.49 10.69
N GLN A 67 16.61 3.42 10.79
CA GLN A 67 16.11 2.66 9.64
C GLN A 67 14.80 3.26 9.13
N ARG A 68 14.70 3.52 7.82
CA ARG A 68 13.51 4.13 7.20
C ARG A 68 13.15 3.43 5.89
N LYS A 69 11.84 3.23 5.67
CA LYS A 69 11.30 2.69 4.41
C LYS A 69 11.19 3.75 3.28
N ARG A 70 11.32 5.03 3.61
CA ARG A 70 11.16 6.17 2.69
C ARG A 70 12.28 7.18 2.95
N ARG A 71 12.73 7.87 1.90
CA ARG A 71 13.71 8.96 2.05
C ARG A 71 13.14 10.07 2.93
N ILE A 72 13.96 10.59 3.83
CA ILE A 72 13.65 11.79 4.62
C ILE A 72 14.43 12.98 4.08
N ASP A 73 13.86 14.17 4.27
CA ASP A 73 14.52 15.43 3.93
C ASP A 73 15.56 15.79 5.01
N LEU A 74 16.83 15.73 4.66
CA LEU A 74 17.94 15.98 5.60
C LEU A 74 18.11 17.46 5.97
N THR A 75 17.40 18.38 5.29
CA THR A 75 17.37 19.81 5.66
C THR A 75 16.37 20.06 6.78
N LYS A 76 15.25 19.32 6.78
CA LYS A 76 14.18 19.44 7.78
C LYS A 76 14.41 18.55 8.99
N TYR A 77 14.83 17.32 8.77
CA TYR A 77 14.92 16.29 9.81
C TYR A 77 16.31 16.22 10.43
N HIS A 78 16.35 16.21 11.77
CA HIS A 78 17.56 16.13 12.58
C HIS A 78 17.50 14.95 13.53
N CYS A 79 18.64 14.60 14.13
CA CYS A 79 18.71 13.55 15.13
C CYS A 79 17.78 13.84 16.32
N GLY A 80 16.91 12.88 16.67
CA GLY A 80 15.99 13.01 17.79
C GLY A 80 16.68 13.01 19.17
N LYS A 81 17.95 12.60 19.26
CA LYS A 81 18.74 12.60 20.51
C LYS A 81 19.51 13.89 20.72
N CYS A 82 20.32 14.30 19.74
CA CYS A 82 21.24 15.43 19.89
C CYS A 82 20.95 16.62 18.95
N ARG A 83 19.89 16.54 18.14
CA ARG A 83 19.55 17.53 17.09
C ARG A 83 20.62 17.75 16.01
N GLY A 84 21.64 16.88 15.95
CA GLY A 84 22.68 16.90 14.92
C GLY A 84 22.15 16.52 13.53
N ARG A 85 22.91 16.88 12.49
CA ARG A 85 22.59 16.55 11.09
C ARG A 85 22.61 15.04 10.85
N LEU A 86 21.70 14.59 9.99
CA LEU A 86 21.60 13.20 9.55
C LEU A 86 22.21 13.06 8.15
N ILE A 87 22.84 11.92 7.89
CA ILE A 87 23.32 11.53 6.56
C ILE A 87 22.75 10.17 6.18
N LEU A 88 22.48 9.97 4.89
CA LEU A 88 22.12 8.66 4.37
C LEU A 88 23.39 7.80 4.29
N GLN A 89 23.40 6.68 4.99
CA GLN A 89 24.40 5.63 4.81
C GLN A 89 24.02 4.83 3.56
N GLN A 90 24.96 4.71 2.63
CA GLN A 90 24.82 3.87 1.43
C GLN A 90 24.98 2.40 1.80
#